data_AF-V5I7Z8-F1
#
_entry.id   AF-V5I7Z8-F1
#
_cell.length_a   1.000
_cell.length_b   1.000
_cell.length_c   1.000
_cell.angle_alpha   90.00
_cell.angle_beta   90.00
_cell.angle_gamma   90.00
#
_symmetry.space_group_name_H-M   'P 1'
#
loop_
_entity.id
_entity.type
_entity.pdbx_description
1 polymer ?
#
loop_
_entity_poly.entity_id
_entity_poly.type
_entity_poly.pdbx_seq_one_letter_code
_entity_poly.pdbx_strand_id
1 'polypeptide(L)'
;TTLVRFWQTLHSDKKYLKASDVGDLDLGPTAPFSSIPNNELAKPGEFNKSTSGWINTVPLSNSSATLSRRSAKSKRIPMADNFVKCYLKKRNLILELLAVEIEFLTVWHNPTSRPELLIPGENNTASWRAKTITDKQWHDYTRLAWDISPVLAIYLPTRFRVNEAIINEIKSQVQINPTCVSHVSEALQYLATTEAILNDSPKLVHMLTWERVSPIQALAFFSRQFPSHPISAQYAVRVLSSYPADAVLFYIPQLVQALRHDKMGYVIEFIRYIAKKSQIVAHQLIWNMKTNMYIDEDMHQKDLILFELLESLTNSIVGDLSGPAKLFYEREFDFFGKITNISGEIRHYPKGGERKRACQGALSKIKVQSGCYLPSNPEAMVLDIDYNSGIPMQSAAKAPFLARFKVARCGINELESIAMAVSVNQTRDQSLGPEMWQAAIFKVGDDVRQDMLALQVIGIFKNIVQTVGLDLYLFPYRVVATAPGCGVIECVPNAKSRDQLGRQTDIGMYEYFLKKYGDESTKEFQNARRNFVMSMAAYSVIGFLLQIKDRHNGNIMLDTEGHIIHIDFGFMFESSPGGNLGFEPDIKLTDEMVMIMGGKMEAAPFKWFSDLCVQAYL
;
A
#
# COMPACT_ATOMS: atom_id res chain seq x y z
N THR A 1 1.24 -12.43 25.79
CA THR A 1 1.07 -13.29 26.98
C THR A 1 -0.33 -13.89 27.11
N THR A 2 -1.42 -13.12 27.03
CA THR A 2 -2.80 -13.63 27.20
C THR A 2 -3.18 -14.73 26.20
N LEU A 3 -2.88 -14.53 24.91
CA LEU A 3 -3.14 -15.54 23.88
C LEU A 3 -2.37 -16.84 24.12
N VAL A 4 -1.12 -16.76 24.59
CA VAL A 4 -0.31 -17.94 24.95
C VAL A 4 -0.97 -18.72 26.09
N ARG A 5 -1.44 -18.04 27.15
CA ARG A 5 -2.17 -18.69 28.25
C ARG A 5 -3.48 -19.31 27.79
N PHE A 6 -4.22 -18.62 26.92
CA PHE A 6 -5.47 -19.15 26.35
C PHE A 6 -5.20 -20.41 25.53
N TRP A 7 -4.19 -20.36 24.65
CA TRP A 7 -3.77 -21.52 23.86
C TRP A 7 -3.35 -22.70 24.74
N GLN A 8 -2.56 -22.47 25.80
CA GLN A 8 -2.15 -23.51 26.75
C GLN A 8 -3.35 -24.13 27.49
N THR A 9 -4.31 -23.30 27.89
CA THR A 9 -5.53 -23.75 28.56
C THR A 9 -6.34 -24.63 27.62
N LEU A 10 -6.59 -24.17 26.39
CA LEU A 10 -7.30 -24.95 25.37
C LEU A 10 -6.52 -26.23 24.99
N HIS A 11 -5.20 -26.16 24.91
CA HIS A 11 -4.34 -27.30 24.60
C HIS A 11 -4.36 -28.36 25.71
N SER A 12 -4.50 -27.95 26.98
CA SER A 12 -4.60 -28.85 28.13
C SER A 12 -6.01 -29.38 28.41
N ASP A 13 -7.05 -28.74 27.86
CA ASP A 13 -8.46 -29.15 27.95
C ASP A 13 -8.80 -30.43 27.13
N LYS A 14 -8.00 -31.49 27.28
CA LYS A 14 -8.31 -32.81 26.74
C LYS A 14 -9.22 -33.64 27.64
N LYS A 15 -9.48 -33.21 28.89
CA LYS A 15 -9.89 -34.08 29.99
C LYS A 15 -11.30 -33.84 30.56
N TYR A 16 -12.06 -32.83 30.14
CA TYR A 16 -13.32 -32.46 30.81
C TYR A 16 -14.62 -32.66 30.02
N LEU A 17 -14.61 -33.36 28.89
CA LEU A 17 -15.85 -33.81 28.24
C LEU A 17 -16.45 -35.02 28.99
N LYS A 18 -17.03 -34.79 30.16
CA LYS A 18 -17.89 -35.76 30.82
C LYS A 18 -19.26 -35.71 30.17
N ALA A 19 -19.81 -36.87 29.81
CA ALA A 19 -21.15 -37.01 29.23
C ALA A 19 -22.30 -36.53 30.15
N SER A 20 -21.98 -36.03 31.35
CA SER A 20 -22.94 -35.51 32.33
C SER A 20 -23.46 -34.11 32.00
N ASP A 21 -22.75 -33.31 31.19
CA ASP A 21 -23.12 -31.91 30.95
C ASP A 21 -24.05 -31.72 29.74
N VAL A 22 -24.49 -32.82 29.13
CA VAL A 22 -25.41 -32.85 27.97
C VAL A 22 -26.84 -33.23 28.41
N GLY A 23 -27.10 -33.33 29.71
CA GLY A 23 -28.36 -33.83 30.26
C GLY A 23 -29.56 -32.86 30.27
N ASP A 24 -29.36 -31.55 30.08
CA ASP A 24 -30.41 -30.55 30.38
C ASP A 24 -30.73 -29.56 29.24
N LEU A 25 -30.52 -29.96 27.98
CA LEU A 25 -31.05 -29.22 26.81
C LEU A 25 -31.82 -30.18 25.90
N ASP A 26 -32.96 -30.65 26.39
CA ASP A 26 -33.95 -31.36 25.59
C ASP A 26 -34.78 -30.35 24.79
N LEU A 27 -34.33 -30.03 23.57
CA LEU A 27 -35.15 -29.37 22.55
C LEU A 27 -35.77 -30.46 21.68
N GLY A 28 -36.97 -30.91 22.04
CA GLY A 28 -37.80 -31.79 21.22
C GLY A 28 -38.22 -31.11 19.91
N PRO A 29 -38.41 -31.87 18.81
CA PRO A 29 -38.78 -31.30 17.53
C PRO A 29 -40.31 -31.16 17.47
N THR A 30 -40.82 -29.93 17.63
CA THR A 30 -42.05 -29.34 17.01
C THR A 30 -42.67 -28.26 17.90
N ALA A 31 -42.34 -26.98 17.66
CA ALA A 31 -43.26 -25.84 17.89
C ALA A 31 -42.69 -24.55 17.26
N PRO A 32 -43.54 -23.68 16.67
CA PRO A 32 -43.11 -22.49 15.93
C PRO A 32 -42.81 -21.29 16.84
N PHE A 33 -42.07 -20.34 16.29
CA PHE A 33 -41.80 -19.00 16.81
C PHE A 33 -42.93 -18.40 17.66
N SER A 34 -42.66 -18.09 18.94
CA SER A 34 -43.18 -16.88 19.59
C SER A 34 -42.58 -16.62 20.99
N SER A 35 -42.33 -15.34 21.24
CA SER A 35 -42.20 -14.62 22.52
C SER A 35 -41.11 -14.98 23.53
N ILE A 36 -40.16 -14.05 23.66
CA ILE A 36 -39.35 -13.76 24.85
C ILE A 36 -40.25 -13.37 26.04
N PRO A 37 -39.89 -13.75 27.28
CA PRO A 37 -39.96 -12.78 28.36
C PRO A 37 -38.67 -12.69 29.20
N ASN A 38 -38.44 -11.46 29.68
CA ASN A 38 -37.39 -11.00 30.59
C ASN A 38 -37.56 -11.50 32.05
N ASN A 39 -36.49 -11.28 32.83
CA ASN A 39 -36.34 -11.35 34.31
C ASN A 39 -36.18 -12.77 34.89
N GLU A 40 -35.34 -13.05 35.89
CA GLU A 40 -34.75 -12.21 36.94
C GLU A 40 -33.54 -12.90 37.62
N LEU A 41 -32.76 -12.10 38.36
CA LEU A 41 -31.62 -12.46 39.22
C LEU A 41 -31.95 -13.57 40.25
N ALA A 42 -31.02 -14.51 40.47
CA ALA A 42 -30.91 -15.24 41.74
C ALA A 42 -29.43 -15.41 42.17
N LYS A 43 -29.17 -15.04 43.43
CA LYS A 43 -27.88 -15.03 44.15
C LYS A 43 -27.49 -16.44 44.67
N PRO A 44 -26.21 -16.63 45.09
CA PRO A 44 -25.65 -17.95 45.38
C PRO A 44 -25.89 -18.38 46.84
N GLY A 45 -26.17 -19.66 47.05
CA GLY A 45 -26.25 -20.26 48.38
C GLY A 45 -26.28 -21.79 48.33
N GLU A 46 -25.46 -22.38 49.22
CA GLU A 46 -25.50 -23.79 49.67
C GLU A 46 -24.74 -24.84 48.86
N PHE A 47 -23.41 -24.77 48.99
CA PHE A 47 -22.56 -25.96 49.04
C PHE A 47 -22.78 -26.69 50.37
N ASN A 48 -23.33 -27.91 50.35
CA ASN A 48 -22.91 -29.02 51.19
C ASN A 48 -23.72 -30.29 50.89
N LYS A 49 -23.08 -31.26 50.22
CA LYS A 49 -23.24 -32.68 50.54
C LYS A 49 -22.08 -33.48 49.96
N SER A 50 -21.26 -33.98 50.86
CA SER A 50 -20.24 -34.99 50.65
C SER A 50 -20.90 -36.34 50.35
N THR A 51 -20.56 -36.94 49.21
CA THR A 51 -20.67 -38.39 49.02
C THR A 51 -19.34 -38.90 48.50
N SER A 52 -18.61 -39.52 49.41
CA SER A 52 -17.46 -40.38 49.17
C SER A 52 -17.84 -41.53 48.23
N GLY A 53 -17.33 -41.49 47.01
CA GLY A 53 -17.43 -42.57 46.03
C GLY A 53 -16.07 -42.78 45.37
N TRP A 54 -15.60 -44.01 45.36
CA TRP A 54 -14.26 -44.41 44.93
C TRP A 54 -13.95 -43.93 43.51
N ILE A 55 -12.80 -43.27 43.37
CA ILE A 55 -12.27 -42.70 42.14
C ILE A 55 -11.76 -43.83 41.24
N ASN A 56 -12.46 -44.11 40.14
CA ASN A 56 -11.87 -44.84 39.02
C ASN A 56 -11.36 -43.84 37.97
N THR A 57 -10.08 -43.50 38.04
CA THR A 57 -9.37 -42.88 36.91
C THR A 57 -9.03 -43.95 35.87
N VAL A 58 -9.50 -43.80 34.64
CA VAL A 58 -9.02 -44.62 33.52
C VAL A 58 -7.89 -43.85 32.81
N PRO A 59 -6.67 -44.40 32.71
CA PRO A 59 -5.61 -43.78 31.92
C PRO A 59 -5.86 -44.04 30.43
N LEU A 60 -5.71 -43.03 29.58
CA LEU A 60 -5.63 -43.19 28.13
C LEU A 60 -4.17 -43.43 27.76
N SER A 61 -3.77 -44.69 27.58
CA SER A 61 -2.50 -45.07 26.98
C SER A 61 -2.68 -45.54 25.54
N ASN A 62 -1.80 -45.08 24.66
CA ASN A 62 -1.70 -45.46 23.26
C ASN A 62 -0.68 -46.62 23.16
N SER A 63 -1.14 -47.87 23.07
CA SER A 63 -0.27 -48.99 22.70
C SER A 63 -1.07 -50.17 22.15
N SER A 64 -0.61 -50.68 21.01
CA SER A 64 -1.10 -51.86 20.33
C SER A 64 -0.73 -53.12 21.11
N ALA A 65 -1.70 -53.88 21.61
CA ALA A 65 -1.56 -55.31 21.90
C ALA A 65 -2.92 -56.01 21.98
N THR A 66 -2.90 -57.27 21.56
CA THR A 66 -3.98 -58.24 21.33
C THR A 66 -5.00 -58.40 22.47
N LEU A 67 -6.29 -58.19 22.16
CA LEU A 67 -7.41 -58.41 23.08
C LEU A 67 -8.03 -59.80 22.89
N SER A 68 -7.98 -60.61 23.96
CA SER A 68 -8.88 -61.75 24.14
C SER A 68 -10.28 -61.26 24.51
N ARG A 69 -11.29 -61.96 24.00
CA ARG A 69 -12.73 -61.68 24.14
C ARG A 69 -13.17 -61.66 25.62
N ARG A 70 -13.89 -60.62 26.02
CA ARG A 70 -15.13 -60.75 26.81
C ARG A 70 -16.02 -59.52 26.68
N SER A 71 -17.28 -59.78 26.37
CA SER A 71 -18.34 -58.85 26.00
C SER A 71 -19.02 -58.21 27.21
N ALA A 72 -18.97 -56.89 27.30
CA ALA A 72 -19.96 -56.09 28.02
C ALA A 72 -20.37 -54.93 27.11
N LYS A 73 -21.50 -55.09 26.42
CA LYS A 73 -22.13 -54.04 25.61
C LYS A 73 -22.74 -53.00 26.54
N SER A 74 -21.94 -52.02 26.97
CA SER A 74 -22.50 -50.71 27.33
C SER A 74 -22.88 -50.02 26.02
N LYS A 75 -24.19 -49.79 25.82
CA LYS A 75 -24.69 -48.98 24.70
C LYS A 75 -24.17 -47.55 24.88
N ARG A 76 -22.98 -47.23 24.38
CA ARG A 76 -22.56 -45.85 24.16
C ARG A 76 -23.56 -45.22 23.19
N ILE A 77 -24.15 -44.09 23.61
CA ILE A 77 -25.06 -43.31 22.79
C ILE A 77 -24.25 -42.75 21.61
N PRO A 78 -24.54 -43.09 20.35
CA PRO A 78 -23.77 -42.66 19.18
C PRO A 78 -23.62 -41.13 19.05
N MET A 79 -24.58 -40.40 19.63
CA MET A 79 -24.64 -38.94 19.64
C MET A 79 -23.50 -38.30 20.46
N ALA A 80 -23.13 -38.90 21.60
CA ALA A 80 -22.06 -38.39 22.45
C ALA A 80 -20.67 -38.55 21.79
N ASP A 81 -20.43 -39.69 21.15
CA ASP A 81 -19.18 -39.94 20.42
C ASP A 81 -19.04 -38.99 19.20
N ASN A 82 -20.15 -38.63 18.55
CA ASN A 82 -20.16 -37.65 17.46
C ASN A 82 -19.93 -36.22 17.95
N PHE A 83 -20.51 -35.84 19.09
CA PHE A 83 -20.26 -34.54 19.72
C PHE A 83 -18.78 -34.36 20.09
N VAL A 84 -18.19 -35.35 20.76
CA VAL A 84 -16.77 -35.32 21.15
C VAL A 84 -15.87 -35.19 19.92
N LYS A 85 -16.14 -35.94 18.84
CA LYS A 85 -15.40 -35.82 17.58
C LYS A 85 -15.54 -34.43 16.96
N CYS A 86 -16.74 -33.86 16.93
CA CYS A 86 -16.99 -32.51 16.42
C CYS A 86 -16.23 -31.45 17.23
N TYR A 87 -16.31 -31.52 18.56
CA TYR A 87 -15.58 -30.64 19.46
C TYR A 87 -14.07 -30.71 19.24
N LEU A 88 -13.50 -31.92 19.18
CA LEU A 88 -12.06 -32.10 18.96
C LEU A 88 -11.60 -31.51 17.63
N LYS A 89 -12.38 -31.64 16.56
CA LYS A 89 -12.07 -31.03 15.26
C LYS A 89 -12.06 -29.51 15.34
N LYS A 90 -13.10 -28.90 15.93
CA LYS A 90 -13.19 -27.43 16.12
C LYS A 90 -12.06 -26.91 16.99
N ARG A 91 -11.79 -27.58 18.11
CA ARG A 91 -10.69 -27.26 19.03
C ARG A 91 -9.34 -27.28 18.32
N ASN A 92 -9.06 -28.31 17.52
CA ASN A 92 -7.78 -28.38 16.81
C ASN A 92 -7.65 -27.26 15.78
N LEU A 93 -8.71 -26.93 15.04
CA LEU A 93 -8.71 -25.77 14.14
C LEU A 93 -8.42 -24.46 14.89
N ILE A 94 -9.05 -24.24 16.04
CA ILE A 94 -8.79 -23.06 16.88
C ILE A 94 -7.32 -23.03 17.36
N LEU A 95 -6.77 -24.18 17.77
CA LEU A 95 -5.37 -24.26 18.18
C LEU A 95 -4.39 -23.93 17.06
N GLU A 96 -4.69 -24.34 15.82
CA GLU A 96 -3.87 -23.97 14.65
C GLU A 96 -3.95 -22.47 14.37
N LEU A 97 -5.16 -21.90 14.35
CA LEU A 97 -5.36 -20.47 14.10
C LEU A 97 -4.66 -19.62 15.17
N LEU A 98 -4.86 -19.94 16.44
CA LEU A 98 -4.20 -19.24 17.54
C LEU A 98 -2.68 -19.36 17.49
N ALA A 99 -2.15 -20.53 17.10
CA ALA A 99 -0.72 -20.72 17.04
C ALA A 99 -0.07 -19.83 15.97
N VAL A 100 -0.73 -19.62 14.82
CA VAL A 100 -0.27 -18.68 13.79
C VAL A 100 -0.30 -17.23 14.30
N GLU A 101 -1.39 -16.81 14.93
CA GLU A 101 -1.50 -15.44 15.45
C GLU A 101 -0.48 -15.18 16.57
N ILE A 102 -0.21 -16.17 17.42
CA ILE A 102 0.82 -16.08 18.46
C ILE A 102 2.23 -15.99 17.84
N GLU A 103 2.51 -16.76 16.80
CA GLU A 103 3.78 -16.71 16.07
C GLU A 103 3.99 -15.31 15.48
N PHE A 104 3.00 -14.78 14.76
CA PHE A 104 3.04 -13.45 14.18
C PHE A 104 3.25 -12.35 15.23
N LEU A 105 2.45 -12.34 16.31
CA LEU A 105 2.55 -11.32 17.35
C LEU A 105 3.85 -11.41 18.15
N THR A 106 4.40 -12.61 18.33
CA THR A 106 5.71 -12.80 18.98
C THR A 106 6.82 -12.22 18.10
N VAL A 107 6.78 -12.48 16.79
CA VAL A 107 7.73 -11.90 15.83
C VAL A 107 7.59 -10.37 15.78
N TRP A 108 6.36 -9.84 15.77
CA TRP A 108 6.10 -8.40 15.79
C TRP A 108 6.63 -7.71 17.06
N HIS A 109 6.47 -8.36 18.22
CA HIS A 109 6.93 -7.83 19.51
C HIS A 109 8.44 -7.90 19.68
N ASN A 110 9.07 -8.99 19.21
CA ASN A 110 10.48 -9.26 19.38
C ASN A 110 11.15 -9.65 18.04
N PRO A 111 11.21 -8.72 17.07
CA PRO A 111 11.67 -9.02 15.71
C PRO A 111 13.14 -9.46 15.67
N THR A 112 13.96 -8.94 16.58
CA THR A 112 15.39 -9.24 16.71
C THR A 112 15.69 -10.41 17.67
N SER A 113 14.66 -11.12 18.16
CA SER A 113 14.81 -12.30 19.04
C SER A 113 15.66 -12.07 20.30
N ARG A 114 15.44 -10.93 20.98
CA ARG A 114 16.14 -10.59 22.21
C ARG A 114 15.69 -11.44 23.39
N PRO A 115 16.62 -11.92 24.25
CA PRO A 115 16.28 -12.79 25.37
C PRO A 115 15.40 -12.10 26.42
N GLU A 116 15.54 -10.78 26.59
CA GLU A 116 14.76 -9.97 27.54
C GLU A 116 13.26 -9.82 27.18
N LEU A 117 12.89 -10.09 25.92
CA LEU A 117 11.52 -9.93 25.42
C LEU A 117 10.81 -11.27 25.15
N LEU A 118 11.42 -12.39 25.52
CA LEU A 118 10.84 -13.73 25.33
C LEU A 118 9.57 -13.90 26.16
N ILE A 119 8.51 -14.43 25.55
CA ILE A 119 7.24 -14.65 26.22
C ILE A 119 7.21 -16.07 26.82
N PRO A 120 6.92 -16.24 28.12
CA PRO A 120 6.86 -17.55 28.74
C PRO A 120 5.87 -18.49 28.04
N GLY A 121 6.39 -19.62 27.55
CA GLY A 121 5.58 -20.68 26.93
C GLY A 121 5.34 -20.54 25.42
N GLU A 122 5.94 -19.56 24.75
CA GLU A 122 5.90 -19.42 23.28
C GLU A 122 6.56 -20.61 22.54
N ASN A 123 7.52 -21.29 23.18
CA ASN A 123 8.15 -22.50 22.63
C ASN A 123 7.17 -23.67 22.44
N ASN A 124 6.11 -23.73 23.26
CA ASN A 124 5.09 -24.78 23.14
C ASN A 124 4.25 -24.59 21.88
N THR A 125 3.90 -23.36 21.54
CA THR A 125 3.20 -23.00 20.31
C THR A 125 4.08 -23.21 19.08
N ALA A 126 5.37 -22.83 19.16
CA ALA A 126 6.32 -23.08 18.08
C ALA A 126 6.49 -24.59 17.81
N SER A 127 6.61 -25.39 18.87
CA SER A 127 6.70 -26.86 18.75
C SER A 127 5.41 -27.49 18.20
N TRP A 128 4.25 -26.89 18.47
CA TRP A 128 2.99 -27.31 17.87
C TRP A 128 2.95 -27.02 16.36
N ARG A 129 3.35 -25.81 15.96
CA ARG A 129 3.42 -25.36 14.55
C ARG A 129 4.41 -26.16 13.71
N ALA A 130 5.49 -26.64 14.31
CA ALA A 130 6.49 -27.48 13.65
C ALA A 130 5.96 -28.87 13.26
N LYS A 131 4.79 -29.29 13.77
CA LYS A 131 4.18 -30.58 13.40
C LYS A 131 3.66 -30.52 11.97
N THR A 132 3.95 -31.54 11.19
CA THR A 132 3.43 -31.67 9.83
C THR A 132 1.94 -32.02 9.86
N ILE A 133 1.17 -31.27 9.08
CA ILE A 133 -0.27 -31.51 8.87
C ILE A 133 -0.43 -32.03 7.45
N THR A 134 -1.14 -33.14 7.31
CA THR A 134 -1.40 -33.77 6.01
C THR A 134 -2.42 -32.99 5.18
N ASP A 135 -2.37 -33.07 3.86
CA ASP A 135 -3.32 -32.40 2.96
C ASP A 135 -4.77 -32.79 3.24
N LYS A 136 -5.01 -34.06 3.62
CA LYS A 136 -6.33 -34.53 4.04
C LYS A 136 -6.84 -33.77 5.27
N GLN A 137 -5.98 -33.51 6.25
CA GLN A 137 -6.35 -32.74 7.44
C GLN A 137 -6.62 -31.28 7.08
N TRP A 138 -5.80 -30.68 6.20
CA TRP A 138 -6.03 -29.32 5.72
C TRP A 138 -7.36 -29.17 4.98
N HIS A 139 -7.67 -30.12 4.12
CA HIS A 139 -8.95 -30.19 3.46
C HIS A 139 -10.12 -30.32 4.46
N ASP A 140 -10.02 -31.22 5.44
CA ASP A 140 -11.04 -31.38 6.49
C ASP A 140 -11.20 -30.11 7.35
N TYR A 141 -10.10 -29.42 7.67
CA TYR A 141 -10.13 -28.14 8.38
C TYR A 141 -10.75 -27.02 7.55
N THR A 142 -10.47 -26.99 6.26
CA THR A 142 -11.03 -25.99 5.32
C THR A 142 -12.53 -26.18 5.17
N ARG A 143 -13.00 -27.42 5.01
CA ARG A 143 -14.44 -27.74 5.01
C ARG A 143 -15.11 -27.38 6.32
N LEU A 144 -14.50 -27.77 7.44
CA LEU A 144 -15.04 -27.40 8.76
C LEU A 144 -15.13 -25.89 8.93
N ALA A 145 -14.12 -25.14 8.50
CA ALA A 145 -14.13 -23.69 8.56
C ALA A 145 -15.27 -23.12 7.69
N TRP A 146 -15.47 -23.65 6.48
CA TRP A 146 -16.54 -23.23 5.58
C TRP A 146 -17.93 -23.50 6.18
N ASP A 147 -18.13 -24.68 6.77
CA ASP A 147 -19.38 -25.08 7.44
C ASP A 147 -19.68 -24.19 8.66
N ILE A 148 -18.65 -23.71 9.36
CA ILE A 148 -18.80 -22.77 10.49
C ILE A 148 -19.10 -21.36 9.96
N SER A 149 -18.29 -20.89 9.00
CA SER A 149 -18.41 -19.58 8.39
C SER A 149 -17.60 -19.55 7.08
N PRO A 150 -18.24 -19.33 5.92
CA PRO A 150 -17.54 -19.17 4.65
C PRO A 150 -16.47 -18.07 4.71
N VAL A 151 -16.74 -16.97 5.41
CA VAL A 151 -15.78 -15.86 5.60
C VAL A 151 -14.51 -16.34 6.30
N LEU A 152 -14.61 -17.16 7.35
CA LEU A 152 -13.44 -17.73 8.02
C LEU A 152 -12.59 -18.56 7.06
N ALA A 153 -13.23 -19.37 6.22
CA ALA A 153 -12.55 -20.21 5.25
C ALA A 153 -11.78 -19.38 4.21
N ILE A 154 -12.36 -18.29 3.69
CA ILE A 154 -11.72 -17.39 2.71
C ILE A 154 -10.38 -16.84 3.22
N TYR A 155 -10.25 -16.57 4.51
CA TYR A 155 -9.02 -16.05 5.12
C TYR A 155 -8.10 -17.14 5.73
N LEU A 156 -8.31 -18.42 5.41
CA LEU A 156 -7.34 -19.47 5.81
C LEU A 156 -6.02 -19.37 5.03
N PRO A 157 -6.01 -19.17 3.69
CA PRO A 157 -4.77 -19.11 2.91
C PRO A 157 -3.88 -17.91 3.24
N THR A 158 -4.44 -16.85 3.83
CA THR A 158 -3.67 -15.69 4.27
C THR A 158 -2.94 -15.95 5.58
N ARG A 159 -3.45 -16.86 6.42
CA ARG A 159 -2.88 -17.19 7.74
C ARG A 159 -1.92 -18.37 7.66
N PHE A 160 -2.32 -19.42 6.97
CA PHE A 160 -1.49 -20.61 6.79
C PHE A 160 -0.71 -20.44 5.51
N ARG A 161 0.62 -20.59 5.57
CA ARG A 161 1.52 -20.57 4.41
C ARG A 161 0.86 -21.27 3.22
N VAL A 162 0.89 -20.62 2.05
CA VAL A 162 0.20 -21.00 0.81
C VAL A 162 0.20 -22.52 0.64
N ASN A 163 -0.96 -23.13 0.94
CA ASN A 163 -1.18 -24.56 0.81
C ASN A 163 -2.23 -24.80 -0.26
N GLU A 164 -1.83 -25.49 -1.32
CA GLU A 164 -2.68 -25.84 -2.47
C GLU A 164 -3.94 -26.60 -2.06
N ALA A 165 -3.90 -27.44 -1.02
CA ALA A 165 -5.08 -28.17 -0.56
C ALA A 165 -6.19 -27.24 -0.03
N ILE A 166 -5.81 -26.18 0.68
CA ILE A 166 -6.74 -25.17 1.20
C ILE A 166 -7.32 -24.36 0.03
N ILE A 167 -6.45 -23.89 -0.87
CA ILE A 167 -6.85 -23.05 -2.02
C ILE A 167 -7.80 -23.81 -2.95
N ASN A 168 -7.50 -25.07 -3.27
CA ASN A 168 -8.32 -25.87 -4.16
C ASN A 168 -9.71 -26.17 -3.57
N GLU A 169 -9.79 -26.45 -2.27
CA GLU A 169 -11.08 -26.66 -1.61
C GLU A 169 -11.89 -25.36 -1.54
N ILE A 170 -11.28 -24.22 -1.20
CA ILE A 170 -11.96 -22.91 -1.22
C ILE A 170 -12.45 -22.58 -2.63
N LYS A 171 -11.61 -22.75 -3.65
CA LYS A 171 -11.99 -22.55 -5.07
C LYS A 171 -13.21 -23.40 -5.42
N SER A 172 -13.23 -24.67 -5.01
CA SER A 172 -14.39 -25.55 -5.21
C SER A 172 -15.64 -25.01 -4.52
N GLN A 173 -15.55 -24.67 -3.23
CA GLN A 173 -16.68 -24.19 -2.44
C GLN A 173 -17.26 -22.86 -2.96
N VAL A 174 -16.39 -21.90 -3.29
CA VAL A 174 -16.78 -20.61 -3.87
C VAL A 174 -17.46 -20.80 -5.23
N GLN A 175 -16.97 -21.73 -6.06
CA GLN A 175 -17.61 -22.04 -7.33
C GLN A 175 -18.94 -22.78 -7.15
N ILE A 176 -19.15 -23.55 -6.09
CA ILE A 176 -20.44 -24.23 -5.83
C ILE A 176 -21.47 -23.22 -5.33
N ASN A 177 -21.12 -22.38 -4.35
CA ASN A 177 -22.03 -21.45 -3.69
C ASN A 177 -21.45 -20.02 -3.66
N PRO A 178 -21.34 -19.31 -4.80
CA PRO A 178 -20.71 -17.99 -4.87
C PRO A 178 -21.45 -16.91 -4.06
N THR A 179 -22.77 -17.03 -3.93
CA THR A 179 -23.61 -16.03 -3.24
C THR A 179 -23.26 -15.87 -1.76
N CYS A 180 -22.83 -16.94 -1.08
CA CYS A 180 -22.54 -16.91 0.36
C CYS A 180 -21.29 -16.08 0.73
N VAL A 181 -20.41 -15.81 -0.24
CA VAL A 181 -19.18 -15.02 -0.04
C VAL A 181 -19.12 -13.78 -0.93
N SER A 182 -20.19 -13.46 -1.66
CA SER A 182 -20.24 -12.32 -2.57
C SER A 182 -20.01 -10.95 -1.92
N HIS A 183 -20.25 -10.86 -0.60
CA HIS A 183 -19.99 -9.68 0.23
C HIS A 183 -18.52 -9.54 0.69
N VAL A 184 -17.67 -10.54 0.40
CA VAL A 184 -16.25 -10.55 0.76
C VAL A 184 -15.42 -10.27 -0.48
N SER A 185 -14.71 -9.15 -0.52
CA SER A 185 -13.90 -8.75 -1.68
C SER A 185 -12.81 -9.77 -2.04
N GLU A 186 -12.16 -10.35 -1.03
CA GLU A 186 -11.02 -11.27 -1.16
C GLU A 186 -11.44 -12.65 -1.68
N ALA A 187 -12.73 -12.97 -1.62
CA ALA A 187 -13.25 -14.20 -2.16
C ALA A 187 -13.31 -14.19 -3.71
N LEU A 188 -13.29 -13.01 -4.33
CA LEU A 188 -13.39 -12.88 -5.78
C LEU A 188 -12.26 -13.59 -6.52
N GLN A 189 -11.04 -13.60 -5.97
CA GLN A 189 -9.87 -14.25 -6.57
C GLN A 189 -10.06 -15.77 -6.77
N TYR A 190 -10.95 -16.40 -5.98
CA TYR A 190 -11.27 -17.82 -6.08
C TYR A 190 -12.40 -18.12 -7.08
N LEU A 191 -13.21 -17.11 -7.40
CA LEU A 191 -14.25 -17.20 -8.45
C LEU A 191 -13.67 -16.84 -9.82
N ALA A 192 -13.02 -15.68 -9.92
CA ALA A 192 -12.51 -15.09 -11.16
C ALA A 192 -11.05 -15.50 -11.43
N THR A 193 -10.80 -16.82 -11.47
CA THR A 193 -9.47 -17.34 -11.82
C THR A 193 -9.20 -17.18 -13.31
N THR A 194 -7.92 -17.14 -13.72
CA THR A 194 -7.51 -17.12 -15.12
C THR A 194 -8.15 -18.26 -15.93
N GLU A 195 -8.20 -19.47 -15.37
CA GLU A 195 -8.88 -20.63 -15.96
C GLU A 195 -10.39 -20.43 -16.12
N ALA A 196 -11.06 -19.86 -15.11
CA ALA A 196 -12.50 -19.63 -15.16
C ALA A 196 -12.86 -18.61 -16.25
N ILE A 197 -12.01 -17.58 -16.43
CA ILE A 197 -12.17 -16.55 -17.46
C ILE A 197 -11.85 -17.11 -18.86
N LEU A 198 -10.79 -17.91 -19.00
CA LEU A 198 -10.45 -18.55 -20.27
C LEU A 198 -11.54 -19.53 -20.74
N ASN A 199 -12.16 -20.25 -19.81
CA ASN A 199 -13.19 -21.23 -20.10
C ASN A 199 -14.61 -20.62 -20.17
N ASP A 200 -14.75 -19.29 -20.10
CA ASP A 200 -16.04 -18.59 -20.10
C ASP A 200 -17.06 -19.20 -19.13
N SER A 201 -16.64 -19.37 -17.87
CA SER A 201 -17.46 -20.05 -16.88
C SER A 201 -18.77 -19.28 -16.64
N PRO A 202 -19.95 -19.93 -16.71
CA PRO A 202 -21.23 -19.24 -16.48
C PRO A 202 -21.36 -18.68 -15.06
N LYS A 203 -20.54 -19.16 -14.12
CA LYS A 203 -20.48 -18.70 -12.74
C LYS A 203 -19.89 -17.29 -12.61
N LEU A 204 -19.17 -16.80 -13.62
CA LEU A 204 -18.62 -15.45 -13.63
C LEU A 204 -19.70 -14.38 -13.56
N VAL A 205 -20.95 -14.65 -13.94
CA VAL A 205 -22.06 -13.69 -13.84
C VAL A 205 -22.24 -13.15 -12.42
N HIS A 206 -21.94 -13.95 -11.39
CA HIS A 206 -21.98 -13.51 -9.99
C HIS A 206 -20.98 -12.39 -9.66
N MET A 207 -19.91 -12.25 -10.46
CA MET A 207 -18.94 -11.15 -10.35
C MET A 207 -19.62 -9.79 -10.48
N LEU A 208 -20.66 -9.65 -11.33
CA LEU A 208 -21.35 -8.38 -11.57
C LEU A 208 -22.02 -7.79 -10.33
N THR A 209 -22.35 -8.62 -9.33
CA THR A 209 -22.96 -8.20 -8.06
C THR A 209 -22.01 -8.30 -6.88
N TRP A 210 -20.75 -8.71 -7.10
CA TRP A 210 -19.77 -8.89 -6.02
C TRP A 210 -19.43 -7.58 -5.32
N GLU A 211 -19.01 -7.67 -4.07
CA GLU A 211 -18.43 -6.53 -3.32
C GLU A 211 -17.26 -5.92 -4.09
N ARG A 212 -17.04 -4.61 -3.95
CA ARG A 212 -15.99 -3.91 -4.68
C ARG A 212 -14.61 -4.28 -4.15
N VAL A 213 -13.67 -4.55 -5.05
CA VAL A 213 -12.25 -4.74 -4.73
C VAL A 213 -11.48 -3.41 -4.74
N SER A 214 -10.21 -3.45 -4.35
CA SER A 214 -9.31 -2.30 -4.49
C SER A 214 -9.15 -1.85 -5.95
N PRO A 215 -8.84 -0.57 -6.23
CA PRO A 215 -8.59 -0.11 -7.60
C PRO A 215 -7.47 -0.89 -8.31
N ILE A 216 -6.43 -1.31 -7.56
CA ILE A 216 -5.32 -2.11 -8.08
C ILE A 216 -5.82 -3.47 -8.59
N GLN A 217 -6.65 -4.16 -7.81
CA GLN A 217 -7.22 -5.45 -8.22
C GLN A 217 -8.21 -5.28 -9.39
N ALA A 218 -8.97 -4.19 -9.44
CA ALA A 218 -9.84 -3.89 -10.57
C ALA A 218 -9.02 -3.65 -11.85
N LEU A 219 -7.94 -2.87 -11.77
CA LEU A 219 -7.02 -2.62 -12.89
C LEU A 219 -6.28 -3.88 -13.35
N ALA A 220 -6.06 -4.85 -12.47
CA ALA A 220 -5.42 -6.12 -12.83
C ALA A 220 -6.21 -6.88 -13.90
N PHE A 221 -7.55 -6.78 -13.94
CA PHE A 221 -8.38 -7.37 -15.01
C PHE A 221 -8.13 -6.76 -16.39
N PHE A 222 -7.48 -5.60 -16.47
CA PHE A 222 -7.02 -4.96 -17.71
C PHE A 222 -5.51 -5.13 -17.93
N SER A 223 -4.87 -6.06 -17.25
CA SER A 223 -3.45 -6.39 -17.41
C SER A 223 -3.24 -7.71 -18.14
N ARG A 224 -1.99 -8.06 -18.42
CA ARG A 224 -1.60 -9.36 -19.02
C ARG A 224 -1.92 -10.57 -18.14
N GLN A 225 -2.19 -10.38 -16.85
CA GLN A 225 -2.46 -11.46 -15.90
C GLN A 225 -3.80 -12.17 -16.18
N PHE A 226 -4.76 -11.45 -16.77
CA PHE A 226 -6.10 -11.95 -17.03
C PHE A 226 -6.45 -11.85 -18.51
N PRO A 227 -7.21 -12.81 -19.06
CA PRO A 227 -7.75 -12.70 -20.41
C PRO A 227 -8.81 -11.60 -20.45
N SER A 228 -8.90 -10.88 -21.57
CA SER A 228 -9.98 -9.92 -21.80
C SER A 228 -11.34 -10.63 -21.81
N HIS A 229 -12.24 -10.23 -20.92
CA HIS A 229 -13.56 -10.83 -20.78
C HIS A 229 -14.64 -9.77 -20.45
N PRO A 230 -15.85 -9.81 -21.04
CA PRO A 230 -16.82 -8.72 -20.88
C PRO A 230 -17.28 -8.54 -19.45
N ILE A 231 -17.52 -9.64 -18.72
CA ILE A 231 -18.02 -9.59 -17.34
C ILE A 231 -16.95 -9.02 -16.40
N SER A 232 -15.68 -9.40 -16.57
CA SER A 232 -14.62 -8.90 -15.71
C SER A 232 -14.34 -7.43 -15.99
N ALA A 233 -14.39 -7.02 -17.26
CA ALA A 233 -14.26 -5.62 -17.66
C ALA A 233 -15.40 -4.75 -17.10
N GLN A 234 -16.66 -5.19 -17.21
CA GLN A 234 -17.82 -4.47 -16.65
C GLN A 234 -17.71 -4.32 -15.14
N TYR A 235 -17.35 -5.40 -14.43
CA TYR A 235 -17.12 -5.34 -13.00
C TYR A 235 -15.99 -4.37 -12.65
N ALA A 236 -14.85 -4.44 -13.34
CA ALA A 236 -13.70 -3.58 -13.08
C ALA A 236 -14.04 -2.10 -13.30
N VAL A 237 -14.72 -1.74 -14.39
CA VAL A 237 -15.18 -0.36 -14.62
C VAL A 237 -16.17 0.09 -13.56
N ARG A 238 -17.12 -0.77 -13.16
CA ARG A 238 -18.07 -0.46 -12.07
C ARG A 238 -17.34 -0.18 -10.75
N VAL A 239 -16.33 -0.99 -10.42
CA VAL A 239 -15.51 -0.80 -9.22
C VAL A 239 -14.77 0.53 -9.30
N LEU A 240 -14.06 0.80 -10.39
CA LEU A 240 -13.31 2.05 -10.56
C LEU A 240 -14.22 3.28 -10.52
N SER A 241 -15.43 3.18 -11.08
CA SER A 241 -16.45 4.25 -11.06
C SER A 241 -17.04 4.51 -9.65
N SER A 242 -16.88 3.57 -8.72
CA SER A 242 -17.37 3.71 -7.34
C SER A 242 -16.42 4.47 -6.41
N TYR A 243 -15.17 4.68 -6.83
CA TYR A 243 -14.17 5.42 -6.06
C TYR A 243 -14.24 6.93 -6.35
N PRO A 244 -13.85 7.77 -5.38
CA PRO A 244 -13.73 9.21 -5.61
C PRO A 244 -12.65 9.51 -6.64
N ALA A 245 -12.76 10.67 -7.30
CA ALA A 245 -11.82 11.11 -8.34
C ALA A 245 -10.36 11.10 -7.87
N ASP A 246 -10.10 11.51 -6.63
CA ASP A 246 -8.75 11.56 -6.03
C ASP A 246 -8.10 10.17 -5.96
N ALA A 247 -8.89 9.14 -5.66
CA ALA A 247 -8.39 7.77 -5.62
C ALA A 247 -8.07 7.25 -7.03
N VAL A 248 -8.82 7.66 -8.04
CA VAL A 248 -8.54 7.32 -9.46
C VAL A 248 -7.35 8.11 -10.00
N LEU A 249 -7.21 9.38 -9.61
CA LEU A 249 -6.12 10.27 -10.01
C LEU A 249 -4.75 9.67 -9.67
N PHE A 250 -4.66 9.03 -8.50
CA PHE A 250 -3.47 8.32 -8.08
C PHE A 250 -3.05 7.20 -9.05
N TYR A 251 -4.00 6.54 -9.74
CA TYR A 251 -3.75 5.40 -10.65
C TYR A 251 -3.84 5.75 -12.14
N ILE A 252 -3.85 7.04 -12.52
CA ILE A 252 -3.85 7.48 -13.92
C ILE A 252 -2.77 6.80 -14.77
N PRO A 253 -1.49 6.69 -14.32
CA PRO A 253 -0.47 6.04 -15.12
C PRO A 253 -0.84 4.58 -15.48
N GLN A 254 -1.37 3.81 -14.54
CA GLN A 254 -1.80 2.43 -14.77
C GLN A 254 -3.06 2.37 -15.63
N LEU A 255 -3.98 3.31 -15.47
CA LEU A 255 -5.20 3.39 -16.27
C LEU A 255 -4.90 3.65 -17.74
N VAL A 256 -3.94 4.53 -18.05
CA VAL A 256 -3.48 4.76 -19.42
C VAL A 256 -2.79 3.51 -19.98
N GLN A 257 -1.97 2.82 -19.20
CA GLN A 257 -1.35 1.55 -19.65
C GLN A 257 -2.37 0.43 -19.86
N ALA A 258 -3.48 0.41 -19.12
CA ALA A 258 -4.55 -0.58 -19.27
C ALA A 258 -5.19 -0.56 -20.67
N LEU A 259 -5.13 0.58 -21.37
CA LEU A 259 -5.59 0.70 -22.77
C LEU A 259 -4.88 -0.25 -23.73
N ARG A 260 -3.64 -0.69 -23.43
CA ARG A 260 -2.92 -1.68 -24.24
C ARG A 260 -3.65 -3.02 -24.33
N HIS A 261 -4.52 -3.31 -23.37
CA HIS A 261 -5.24 -4.57 -23.26
C HIS A 261 -6.77 -4.40 -23.37
N ASP A 262 -7.24 -3.19 -23.66
CA ASP A 262 -8.66 -2.88 -23.80
C ASP A 262 -9.20 -3.26 -25.19
N LYS A 263 -9.51 -4.54 -25.38
CA LYS A 263 -10.04 -5.05 -26.65
C LYS A 263 -11.50 -4.64 -26.91
N MET A 264 -12.24 -4.24 -25.88
CA MET A 264 -13.70 -4.05 -25.94
C MET A 264 -14.11 -2.58 -25.78
N GLY A 265 -13.17 -1.69 -25.46
CA GLY A 265 -13.40 -0.25 -25.29
C GLY A 265 -13.94 0.16 -23.92
N TYR A 266 -13.93 -0.73 -22.91
CA TYR A 266 -14.46 -0.40 -21.58
C TYR A 266 -13.59 0.63 -20.86
N VAL A 267 -12.27 0.56 -21.00
CA VAL A 267 -11.33 1.49 -20.39
C VAL A 267 -11.40 2.83 -21.11
N ILE A 268 -11.50 2.83 -22.44
CA ILE A 268 -11.70 4.05 -23.25
C ILE A 268 -12.95 4.81 -22.80
N GLU A 269 -14.09 4.13 -22.70
CA GLU A 269 -15.35 4.75 -22.26
C GLU A 269 -15.26 5.23 -20.81
N PHE A 270 -14.61 4.47 -19.92
CA PHE A 270 -14.39 4.88 -18.54
C PHE A 270 -13.53 6.15 -18.45
N ILE A 271 -12.43 6.23 -19.21
CA ILE A 271 -11.58 7.42 -19.27
C ILE A 271 -12.38 8.65 -19.75
N ARG A 272 -13.20 8.49 -20.80
CA ARG A 272 -14.06 9.57 -21.29
C ARG A 272 -15.08 10.00 -20.21
N TYR A 273 -15.66 9.05 -19.50
CA TYR A 273 -16.61 9.32 -18.41
C TYR A 273 -15.98 10.11 -17.26
N ILE A 274 -14.80 9.71 -16.76
CA ILE A 274 -14.14 10.40 -15.65
C ILE A 274 -13.59 11.77 -16.07
N ALA A 275 -13.10 11.91 -17.30
CA ALA A 275 -12.65 13.19 -17.84
C ALA A 275 -13.79 14.21 -17.93
N LYS A 276 -15.03 13.76 -18.20
CA LYS A 276 -16.22 14.62 -18.17
C LYS A 276 -16.63 15.04 -16.76
N LYS A 277 -16.30 14.23 -15.74
CA LYS A 277 -16.68 14.48 -14.35
C LYS A 277 -15.78 15.47 -13.62
N SER A 278 -14.49 15.49 -13.93
CA SER A 278 -13.54 16.43 -13.32
C SER A 278 -12.52 16.93 -14.34
N GLN A 279 -12.40 18.25 -14.45
CA GLN A 279 -11.47 18.91 -15.35
C GLN A 279 -10.01 18.66 -14.94
N ILE A 280 -9.73 18.62 -13.64
CA ILE A 280 -8.37 18.33 -13.15
C ILE A 280 -7.96 16.90 -13.51
N VAL A 281 -8.86 15.93 -13.36
CA VAL A 281 -8.62 14.55 -13.81
C VAL A 281 -8.40 14.50 -15.32
N ALA A 282 -9.19 15.25 -16.10
CA ALA A 282 -8.98 15.36 -17.54
C ALA A 282 -7.60 15.92 -17.90
N HIS A 283 -7.14 16.98 -17.23
CA HIS A 283 -5.82 17.55 -17.45
C HIS A 283 -4.69 16.55 -17.15
N GLN A 284 -4.78 15.85 -16.02
CA GLN A 284 -3.79 14.83 -15.62
C GLN A 284 -3.77 13.64 -16.58
N LEU A 285 -4.94 13.20 -17.07
CA LEU A 285 -5.04 12.21 -18.12
C LEU A 285 -4.37 12.70 -19.41
N ILE A 286 -4.65 13.93 -19.84
CA ILE A 286 -4.04 14.50 -21.07
C ILE A 286 -2.52 14.57 -20.95
N TRP A 287 -1.97 15.03 -19.82
CA TRP A 287 -0.52 15.03 -19.60
C TRP A 287 0.05 13.62 -19.69
N ASN A 288 -0.55 12.66 -18.99
CA ASN A 288 -0.08 11.27 -18.99
C ASN A 288 -0.19 10.62 -20.38
N MET A 289 -1.28 10.87 -21.11
CA MET A 289 -1.48 10.37 -22.47
C MET A 289 -0.45 10.96 -23.43
N LYS A 290 -0.24 12.29 -23.42
CA LYS A 290 0.78 12.96 -24.25
C LYS A 290 2.18 12.38 -24.01
N THR A 291 2.55 12.13 -22.75
CA THR A 291 3.83 11.49 -22.42
C THR A 291 3.94 10.06 -22.96
N ASN A 292 2.85 9.28 -22.94
CA ASN A 292 2.87 7.88 -23.37
C ASN A 292 2.66 7.66 -24.87
N MET A 293 2.44 8.71 -25.66
CA MET A 293 2.41 8.62 -27.12
C MET A 293 3.78 8.22 -27.70
N TYR A 294 4.87 8.58 -27.03
CA TYR A 294 6.23 8.30 -27.47
C TYR A 294 6.97 7.44 -26.45
N ILE A 295 7.82 6.56 -26.96
CA ILE A 295 8.67 5.69 -26.15
C ILE A 295 9.90 6.48 -25.68
N ASP A 296 10.49 7.26 -26.59
CA ASP A 296 11.66 8.08 -26.34
C ASP A 296 11.32 9.49 -25.83
N GLU A 297 12.32 10.14 -25.24
CA GLU A 297 12.20 11.49 -24.69
C GLU A 297 12.16 12.58 -25.76
N ASP A 298 12.75 12.31 -26.93
CA ASP A 298 12.94 13.30 -27.99
C ASP A 298 11.85 13.20 -29.09
N MET A 299 10.81 12.40 -28.86
CA MET A 299 9.63 12.25 -29.73
C MET A 299 9.90 11.68 -31.14
N HIS A 300 10.95 10.86 -31.29
CA HIS A 300 11.26 10.20 -32.56
C HIS A 300 10.55 8.85 -32.72
N GLN A 301 10.30 8.14 -31.62
CA GLN A 301 9.77 6.79 -31.60
C GLN A 301 8.35 6.77 -31.02
N LYS A 302 7.36 6.76 -31.91
CA LYS A 302 5.95 6.60 -31.54
C LYS A 302 5.69 5.21 -30.97
N ASP A 303 4.83 5.12 -29.95
CA ASP A 303 4.34 3.85 -29.45
C ASP A 303 3.36 3.22 -30.45
N LEU A 304 3.75 2.07 -31.03
CA LEU A 304 2.97 1.41 -32.09
C LEU A 304 1.58 0.95 -31.65
N ILE A 305 1.36 0.74 -30.34
CA ILE A 305 0.09 0.26 -29.79
C ILE A 305 -0.76 1.44 -29.33
N LEU A 306 -0.15 2.39 -28.63
CA LEU A 306 -0.87 3.45 -27.94
C LEU A 306 -1.00 4.75 -28.75
N PHE A 307 -0.09 5.07 -29.67
CA PHE A 307 -0.03 6.41 -30.29
C PHE A 307 -1.38 6.86 -30.87
N GLU A 308 -1.92 6.12 -31.83
CA GLU A 308 -3.18 6.47 -32.52
C GLU A 308 -4.37 6.50 -31.55
N LEU A 309 -4.39 5.57 -30.59
CA LEU A 309 -5.46 5.48 -29.60
C LEU A 309 -5.45 6.68 -28.65
N LEU A 310 -4.27 7.02 -28.12
CA LEU A 310 -4.10 8.14 -27.20
C LEU A 310 -4.30 9.48 -27.90
N GLU A 311 -3.86 9.61 -29.16
CA GLU A 311 -4.10 10.81 -29.97
C GLU A 311 -5.60 11.03 -30.19
N SER A 312 -6.31 9.98 -30.65
CA SER A 312 -7.77 10.02 -30.86
C SER A 312 -8.52 10.32 -29.57
N LEU A 313 -8.16 9.67 -28.46
CA LEU A 313 -8.79 9.88 -27.16
C LEU A 313 -8.52 11.28 -26.60
N THR A 314 -7.30 11.79 -26.74
CA THR A 314 -6.94 13.16 -26.34
C THR A 314 -7.74 14.18 -27.14
N ASN A 315 -7.82 14.00 -28.47
CA ASN A 315 -8.61 14.89 -29.33
C ASN A 315 -10.11 14.83 -29.01
N SER A 316 -10.64 13.64 -28.69
CA SER A 316 -12.03 13.48 -28.24
C SER A 316 -12.29 14.21 -26.92
N ILE A 317 -11.41 14.07 -25.93
CA ILE A 317 -11.57 14.74 -24.62
C ILE A 317 -11.48 16.25 -24.81
N VAL A 318 -10.47 16.76 -25.53
CA VAL A 318 -10.31 18.20 -25.78
C VAL A 318 -11.45 18.76 -26.61
N GLY A 319 -11.98 17.99 -27.58
CA GLY A 319 -13.14 18.37 -28.38
C GLY A 319 -14.45 18.44 -27.57
N ASP A 320 -14.59 17.60 -26.55
CA ASP A 320 -15.73 17.61 -25.62
C ASP A 320 -15.67 18.79 -24.63
N LEU A 321 -14.49 19.38 -24.39
CA LEU A 321 -14.35 20.56 -23.53
C LEU A 321 -15.02 21.78 -24.16
N SER A 322 -15.87 22.48 -23.41
CA SER A 322 -16.54 23.69 -23.84
C SER A 322 -16.63 24.75 -22.75
N GLY A 323 -16.86 26.00 -23.15
CA GLY A 323 -17.07 27.11 -22.23
C GLY A 323 -15.91 27.32 -21.24
N PRO A 324 -16.18 27.45 -19.93
CA PRO A 324 -15.14 27.74 -18.94
C PRO A 324 -14.09 26.62 -18.78
N ALA A 325 -14.47 25.36 -19.08
CA ALA A 325 -13.59 24.20 -18.97
C ALA A 325 -12.49 24.23 -20.02
N LYS A 326 -12.85 24.57 -21.26
CA LYS A 326 -11.89 24.73 -22.36
C LYS A 326 -10.91 25.88 -22.08
N LEU A 327 -11.43 27.02 -21.60
CA LEU A 327 -10.58 28.15 -21.22
C LEU A 327 -9.63 27.80 -20.07
N PHE A 328 -10.08 27.01 -19.10
CA PHE A 328 -9.23 26.53 -18.02
C PHE A 328 -8.11 25.63 -18.54
N TYR A 329 -8.43 24.66 -19.39
CA TYR A 329 -7.44 23.80 -20.06
C TYR A 329 -6.41 24.61 -20.85
N GLU A 330 -6.86 25.52 -21.72
CA GLU A 330 -5.96 26.34 -22.55
C GLU A 330 -5.05 27.22 -21.71
N ARG A 331 -5.60 27.85 -20.66
CA ARG A 331 -4.84 28.67 -19.70
C ARG A 331 -3.77 27.86 -18.98
N GLU A 332 -4.15 26.71 -18.44
CA GLU A 332 -3.26 25.82 -17.68
C GLU A 332 -2.09 25.30 -18.54
N PHE A 333 -2.40 24.78 -19.73
CA PHE A 333 -1.40 24.21 -20.63
C PHE A 333 -0.50 25.27 -21.28
N ASP A 334 -1.03 26.47 -21.61
CA ASP A 334 -0.23 27.59 -22.10
C ASP A 334 0.74 28.10 -21.02
N PHE A 335 0.26 28.29 -19.79
CA PHE A 335 1.07 28.80 -18.69
C PHE A 335 2.25 27.88 -18.37
N PHE A 336 2.01 26.58 -18.16
CA PHE A 336 3.09 25.63 -17.87
C PHE A 336 3.91 25.24 -19.11
N GLY A 337 3.35 25.37 -20.31
CA GLY A 337 4.10 25.28 -21.56
C GLY A 337 5.17 26.38 -21.64
N LYS A 338 4.82 27.63 -21.32
CA LYS A 338 5.76 28.76 -21.26
C LYS A 338 6.84 28.56 -20.21
N ILE A 339 6.47 28.08 -19.01
CA ILE A 339 7.44 27.81 -17.94
C ILE A 339 8.41 26.69 -18.36
N THR A 340 7.90 25.59 -18.92
CA THR A 340 8.73 24.46 -19.35
C THR A 340 9.70 24.86 -20.47
N ASN A 341 9.29 25.75 -21.37
CA ASN A 341 10.12 26.27 -22.47
C ASN A 341 11.33 27.09 -21.99
N ILE A 342 11.33 27.61 -20.75
CA ILE A 342 12.50 28.28 -20.17
C ILE A 342 13.73 27.36 -20.20
N SER A 343 13.57 26.06 -19.92
CA SER A 343 14.68 25.09 -19.98
C SER A 343 15.33 25.05 -21.36
N GLY A 344 14.52 25.15 -22.42
CA GLY A 344 14.99 25.25 -23.80
C GLY A 344 15.76 26.56 -24.06
N GLU A 345 15.24 27.69 -23.56
CA GLU A 345 15.88 29.01 -23.68
C GLU A 345 17.19 29.13 -22.90
N ILE A 346 17.37 28.40 -21.80
CA ILE A 346 18.61 28.52 -20.99
C ILE A 346 19.68 27.51 -21.37
N ARG A 347 19.35 26.53 -22.22
CA ARG A 347 20.22 25.39 -22.56
C ARG A 347 21.53 25.82 -23.23
N HIS A 348 21.50 26.83 -24.10
CA HIS A 348 22.68 27.29 -24.85
C HIS A 348 23.66 28.12 -24.01
N TYR A 349 23.23 28.67 -22.87
CA TYR A 349 24.13 29.44 -21.99
C TYR A 349 25.09 28.50 -21.25
N PRO A 350 26.35 28.87 -21.03
CA PRO A 350 27.31 28.05 -20.30
C PRO A 350 26.90 27.85 -18.84
N LYS A 351 27.26 26.71 -18.23
CA LYS A 351 26.98 26.43 -16.82
C LYS A 351 27.61 27.50 -15.93
N GLY A 352 26.87 28.00 -14.95
CA GLY A 352 27.36 29.00 -13.99
C GLY A 352 26.43 30.20 -13.83
N GLY A 353 27.02 31.36 -13.50
CA GLY A 353 26.26 32.59 -13.21
C GLY A 353 25.48 33.15 -14.41
N GLU A 354 25.97 32.96 -15.63
CA GLU A 354 25.29 33.42 -16.85
C GLU A 354 23.97 32.71 -17.08
N ARG A 355 23.97 31.37 -17.04
CA ARG A 355 22.73 30.58 -17.14
C ARG A 355 21.76 30.90 -16.02
N LYS A 356 22.24 31.16 -14.80
CA LYS A 356 21.40 31.58 -13.67
C LYS A 356 20.71 32.93 -13.96
N ARG A 357 21.45 33.93 -14.44
CA ARG A 357 20.88 35.23 -14.82
C ARG A 357 19.88 35.10 -15.98
N ALA A 358 20.20 34.29 -16.99
CA ALA A 358 19.29 34.02 -18.10
C ALA A 358 17.98 33.36 -17.61
N CYS A 359 18.06 32.39 -16.71
CA CYS A 359 16.90 31.73 -16.11
C CYS A 359 16.02 32.71 -15.31
N GLN A 360 16.61 33.54 -14.45
CA GLN A 360 15.88 34.57 -13.71
C GLN A 360 15.24 35.61 -14.66
N GLY A 361 15.97 36.00 -15.71
CA GLY A 361 15.47 36.92 -16.74
C GLY A 361 14.37 36.33 -17.64
N ALA A 362 14.35 35.02 -17.85
CA ALA A 362 13.26 34.34 -18.55
C ALA A 362 12.04 34.17 -17.63
N LEU A 363 12.26 33.78 -16.38
CA LEU A 363 11.21 33.61 -15.38
C LEU A 363 10.47 34.94 -15.09
N SER A 364 11.19 36.06 -15.04
CA SER A 364 10.60 37.39 -14.81
C SER A 364 9.71 37.89 -15.96
N LYS A 365 9.83 37.32 -17.17
CA LYS A 365 8.93 37.60 -18.30
C LYS A 365 7.58 36.91 -18.15
N ILE A 366 7.49 35.86 -17.33
CA ILE A 366 6.26 35.09 -17.14
C ILE A 366 5.34 35.82 -16.19
N LYS A 367 4.11 36.10 -16.64
CA LYS A 367 3.05 36.65 -15.78
C LYS A 367 2.21 35.52 -15.22
N VAL A 368 1.96 35.57 -13.92
CA VAL A 368 1.08 34.61 -13.24
C VAL A 368 -0.32 34.73 -13.79
N GLN A 369 -0.93 33.58 -14.11
CA GLN A 369 -2.30 33.49 -14.57
C GLN A 369 -3.16 32.99 -13.40
N SER A 370 -4.18 33.77 -13.02
CA SER A 370 -5.07 33.40 -11.91
C SER A 370 -5.88 32.14 -12.25
N GLY A 371 -6.09 31.28 -11.25
CA GLY A 371 -6.85 30.05 -11.41
C GLY A 371 -6.07 28.90 -12.08
N CYS A 372 -4.74 28.95 -12.07
CA CYS A 372 -3.87 27.83 -12.43
C CYS A 372 -3.34 27.10 -11.18
N TYR A 373 -2.96 25.84 -11.33
CA TYR A 373 -2.43 25.01 -10.23
C TYR A 373 -1.10 24.38 -10.62
N LEU A 374 -0.27 23.92 -9.68
CA LEU A 374 0.96 23.23 -10.09
C LEU A 374 0.62 21.82 -10.60
N PRO A 375 1.11 21.38 -11.78
CA PRO A 375 0.83 20.04 -12.30
C PRO A 375 1.11 18.92 -11.28
N SER A 376 2.21 19.07 -10.52
CA SER A 376 2.59 18.16 -9.44
C SER A 376 1.66 18.23 -8.23
N ASN A 377 0.96 19.33 -7.97
CA ASN A 377 0.09 19.53 -6.82
C ASN A 377 -1.31 20.11 -7.21
N PRO A 378 -2.24 19.27 -7.68
CA PRO A 378 -3.60 19.66 -8.06
C PRO A 378 -4.52 20.09 -6.91
N GLU A 379 -4.03 20.12 -5.66
CA GLU A 379 -4.79 20.58 -4.49
C GLU A 379 -4.47 22.04 -4.10
N ALA A 380 -3.49 22.66 -4.76
CA ALA A 380 -2.98 23.98 -4.42
C ALA A 380 -2.99 24.90 -5.63
N MET A 381 -3.62 26.06 -5.48
CA MET A 381 -3.70 27.08 -6.51
C MET A 381 -2.47 27.98 -6.47
N VAL A 382 -1.93 28.33 -7.64
CA VAL A 382 -0.80 29.26 -7.77
C VAL A 382 -1.31 30.69 -7.61
N LEU A 383 -0.73 31.40 -6.64
CA LEU A 383 -1.01 32.81 -6.36
C LEU A 383 0.05 33.73 -6.95
N ASP A 384 1.33 33.34 -6.84
CA ASP A 384 2.45 34.17 -7.29
C ASP A 384 3.70 33.33 -7.62
N ILE A 385 4.70 33.94 -8.27
CA ILE A 385 6.02 33.35 -8.56
C ILE A 385 7.10 34.20 -7.89
N ASP A 386 8.06 33.55 -7.22
CA ASP A 386 9.30 34.23 -6.85
C ASP A 386 10.22 34.32 -8.08
N TYR A 387 10.18 35.45 -8.76
CA TYR A 387 10.97 35.71 -9.97
C TYR A 387 12.49 35.63 -9.77
N ASN A 388 12.97 35.77 -8.53
CA ASN A 388 14.40 35.67 -8.21
C ASN A 388 14.83 34.24 -7.85
N SER A 389 13.88 33.31 -7.71
CA SER A 389 14.15 31.93 -7.28
C SER A 389 14.72 31.01 -8.37
N GLY A 390 14.75 31.45 -9.63
CA GLY A 390 15.22 30.65 -10.77
C GLY A 390 16.65 30.14 -10.58
N ILE A 391 16.82 28.83 -10.38
CA ILE A 391 18.13 28.18 -10.22
C ILE A 391 18.25 27.00 -11.19
N PRO A 392 19.10 27.12 -12.23
CA PRO A 392 19.44 25.98 -13.09
C PRO A 392 20.19 24.90 -12.30
N MET A 393 19.82 23.64 -12.53
CA MET A 393 20.49 22.49 -11.93
C MET A 393 21.81 22.17 -12.65
N GLN A 394 22.80 21.73 -11.89
CA GLN A 394 24.18 21.60 -12.36
C GLN A 394 24.46 20.31 -13.15
N SER A 395 23.70 19.25 -12.88
CA SER A 395 23.99 17.86 -13.29
C SER A 395 23.49 17.49 -14.68
N ALA A 396 22.59 18.27 -15.30
CA ALA A 396 21.90 17.82 -16.52
C ALA A 396 22.24 18.65 -17.77
N ALA A 397 22.41 17.94 -18.90
CA ALA A 397 22.75 18.51 -20.20
C ALA A 397 21.62 19.37 -20.78
N LYS A 398 20.37 19.04 -20.45
CA LYS A 398 19.15 19.73 -20.93
C LYS A 398 18.65 20.83 -19.97
N ALA A 399 19.50 21.25 -19.02
CA ALA A 399 19.34 22.43 -18.16
C ALA A 399 17.99 22.56 -17.41
N PRO A 400 17.59 21.55 -16.61
CA PRO A 400 16.43 21.69 -15.72
C PRO A 400 16.65 22.82 -14.72
N PHE A 401 15.58 23.42 -14.22
CA PHE A 401 15.66 24.53 -13.27
C PHE A 401 14.61 24.42 -12.18
N LEU A 402 14.92 25.01 -11.03
CA LEU A 402 14.02 25.18 -9.89
C LEU A 402 13.38 26.55 -9.96
N ALA A 403 12.06 26.60 -9.71
CA ALA A 403 11.31 27.82 -9.46
C ALA A 403 10.41 27.66 -8.23
N ARG A 404 10.16 28.76 -7.52
CA ARG A 404 9.35 28.80 -6.31
C ARG A 404 8.06 29.57 -6.55
N PHE A 405 6.96 28.98 -6.14
CA PHE A 405 5.60 29.48 -6.34
C PHE A 405 4.97 29.72 -4.98
N LYS A 406 4.23 30.82 -4.85
CA LYS A 406 3.33 31.04 -3.73
C LYS A 406 2.04 30.32 -4.06
N VAL A 407 1.64 29.38 -3.22
CA VAL A 407 0.44 28.55 -3.43
C VAL A 407 -0.48 28.63 -2.23
N ALA A 408 -1.78 28.44 -2.46
CA ALA A 408 -2.75 28.28 -1.38
C ALA A 408 -3.57 27.00 -1.56
N ARG A 409 -3.68 26.23 -0.48
CA ARG A 409 -4.35 24.92 -0.49
C ARG A 409 -5.87 25.11 -0.44
N CYS A 410 -6.59 24.50 -1.37
CA CYS A 410 -8.05 24.53 -1.46
C CYS A 410 -8.66 23.15 -1.81
N GLY A 411 -7.86 22.14 -2.16
CA GLY A 411 -8.37 20.83 -2.55
C GLY A 411 -8.97 20.84 -3.96
N ILE A 412 -9.14 19.64 -4.55
CA ILE A 412 -9.41 19.47 -5.98
C ILE A 412 -10.77 20.08 -6.39
N ASN A 413 -11.84 19.82 -5.63
CA ASN A 413 -13.19 20.29 -5.97
C ASN A 413 -13.33 21.82 -5.89
N GLU A 414 -12.73 22.45 -4.87
CA GLU A 414 -12.77 23.91 -4.72
C GLU A 414 -11.89 24.57 -5.77
N LEU A 415 -10.70 24.01 -6.03
CA LEU A 415 -9.80 24.51 -7.07
C LEU A 415 -10.47 24.50 -8.43
N GLU A 416 -11.12 23.39 -8.81
CA GLU A 416 -11.87 23.29 -10.06
C GLU A 416 -12.98 24.34 -10.12
N SER A 417 -13.72 24.53 -9.04
CA SER A 417 -14.78 25.55 -8.95
C SER A 417 -14.25 26.98 -9.12
N ILE A 418 -13.13 27.32 -8.48
CA ILE A 418 -12.50 28.64 -8.54
C ILE A 418 -11.91 28.86 -9.94
N ALA A 419 -11.18 27.88 -10.48
CA ALA A 419 -10.55 27.96 -11.78
C ALA A 419 -11.58 28.18 -12.90
N MET A 420 -12.75 27.53 -12.79
CA MET A 420 -13.88 27.71 -13.69
C MET A 420 -14.54 29.08 -13.53
N ALA A 421 -14.68 29.60 -12.31
CA ALA A 421 -15.23 30.94 -12.06
C ALA A 421 -14.34 32.06 -12.62
N VAL A 422 -13.02 31.93 -12.48
CA VAL A 422 -12.04 32.85 -13.06
C VAL A 422 -12.17 32.91 -14.59
N SER A 423 -12.45 31.78 -15.24
CA SER A 423 -12.68 31.73 -16.70
C SER A 423 -13.93 32.49 -17.15
N VAL A 424 -14.85 32.82 -16.23
CA VAL A 424 -16.08 33.60 -16.49
C VAL A 424 -15.95 35.04 -15.92
N ASN A 425 -14.75 35.46 -15.51
CA ASN A 425 -14.50 36.73 -14.82
C ASN A 425 -15.34 36.92 -13.54
N GLN A 426 -15.71 35.82 -12.87
CA GLN A 426 -16.36 35.86 -11.57
C GLN A 426 -15.30 35.67 -10.47
N THR A 427 -15.04 36.72 -9.71
CA THR A 427 -14.21 36.65 -8.51
C THR A 427 -15.05 36.16 -7.34
N ARG A 428 -14.75 34.97 -6.83
CA ARG A 428 -15.26 34.52 -5.53
C ARG A 428 -14.28 34.95 -4.45
N ASP A 429 -14.71 35.81 -3.54
CA ASP A 429 -14.04 36.04 -2.25
C ASP A 429 -14.28 34.80 -1.37
N GLN A 430 -13.57 33.72 -1.65
CA GLN A 430 -13.48 32.58 -0.74
C GLN A 430 -12.10 32.61 -0.07
N SER A 431 -12.09 32.48 1.25
CA SER A 431 -10.86 32.38 2.02
C SER A 431 -10.12 31.12 1.61
N LEU A 432 -9.10 31.28 0.78
CA LEU A 432 -8.17 30.21 0.45
C LEU A 432 -7.47 29.73 1.74
N GLY A 433 -7.08 28.46 1.76
CA GLY A 433 -6.35 27.88 2.88
C GLY A 433 -4.96 28.51 3.07
N PRO A 434 -4.13 27.94 3.95
CA PRO A 434 -2.84 28.52 4.31
C PRO A 434 -1.96 28.72 3.07
N GLU A 435 -1.43 29.93 2.93
CA GLU A 435 -0.47 30.28 1.89
C GLU A 435 0.90 29.71 2.23
N MET A 436 1.58 29.10 1.26
CA MET A 436 2.94 28.63 1.43
C MET A 436 3.76 28.78 0.15
N TRP A 437 5.08 28.80 0.32
CA TRP A 437 6.01 28.75 -0.80
C TRP A 437 6.35 27.31 -1.13
N GLN A 438 6.02 26.87 -2.34
CA GLN A 438 6.34 25.55 -2.86
C GLN A 438 7.36 25.68 -3.99
N ALA A 439 8.42 24.87 -3.95
CA ALA A 439 9.40 24.81 -5.03
C ALA A 439 9.12 23.62 -5.94
N ALA A 440 9.30 23.82 -7.24
CA ALA A 440 9.17 22.78 -8.26
C ALA A 440 10.36 22.84 -9.23
N ILE A 441 10.80 21.68 -9.67
CA ILE A 441 11.82 21.50 -10.71
C ILE A 441 11.11 21.18 -12.02
N PHE A 442 11.43 21.96 -13.06
CA PHE A 442 11.00 21.70 -14.42
C PHE A 442 12.11 20.95 -15.14
N LYS A 443 11.85 19.67 -15.42
CA LYS A 443 12.78 18.75 -16.06
C LYS A 443 12.42 18.62 -17.54
N VAL A 444 13.42 18.77 -18.42
CA VAL A 444 13.25 18.67 -19.87
C VAL A 444 14.31 17.73 -20.45
N GLY A 445 13.83 16.86 -21.32
CA GLY A 445 14.46 15.67 -21.90
C GLY A 445 15.12 14.73 -20.89
N ASP A 446 14.36 14.37 -19.88
CA ASP A 446 14.64 13.21 -19.03
C ASP A 446 13.30 12.53 -18.73
N ASP A 447 13.26 11.20 -18.79
CA ASP A 447 12.05 10.44 -18.53
C ASP A 447 11.74 10.32 -17.03
N VAL A 448 10.77 11.12 -16.57
CA VAL A 448 10.31 11.09 -15.18
C VAL A 448 9.27 10.01 -14.89
N ARG A 449 8.84 9.20 -15.87
CA ARG A 449 7.81 8.16 -15.65
C ARG A 449 8.26 7.12 -14.63
N GLN A 450 9.55 6.80 -14.59
CA GLN A 450 10.11 5.86 -13.62
C GLN A 450 10.09 6.44 -12.21
N ASP A 451 10.46 7.71 -12.04
CA ASP A 451 10.31 8.43 -10.77
C ASP A 451 8.86 8.44 -10.29
N MET A 452 7.91 8.72 -11.19
CA MET A 452 6.48 8.70 -10.88
C MET A 452 6.03 7.35 -10.32
N LEU A 453 6.45 6.24 -10.95
CA LEU A 453 6.11 4.89 -10.50
C LEU A 453 6.69 4.61 -9.12
N ALA A 454 7.98 4.88 -8.91
CA ALA A 454 8.63 4.66 -7.62
C ALA A 454 7.94 5.45 -6.50
N LEU A 455 7.65 6.74 -6.74
CA LEU A 455 6.99 7.61 -5.75
C LEU A 455 5.54 7.23 -5.47
N GLN A 456 4.83 6.73 -6.47
CA GLN A 456 3.51 6.15 -6.29
C GLN A 456 3.58 4.93 -5.37
N VAL A 457 4.53 4.02 -5.59
CA VAL A 457 4.71 2.85 -4.71
C VAL A 457 5.13 3.26 -3.30
N ILE A 458 6.00 4.25 -3.15
CA ILE A 458 6.34 4.85 -1.83
C ILE A 458 5.10 5.45 -1.15
N GLY A 459 4.20 6.08 -1.92
CA GLY A 459 2.91 6.56 -1.43
C GLY A 459 2.02 5.45 -0.90
N ILE A 460 2.00 4.29 -1.58
CA ILE A 460 1.28 3.09 -1.10
C ILE A 460 1.90 2.59 0.21
N PHE A 461 3.24 2.46 0.28
CA PHE A 461 3.91 2.04 1.51
C PHE A 461 3.66 2.99 2.68
N LYS A 462 3.65 4.30 2.43
CA LYS A 462 3.29 5.30 3.44
C LYS A 462 1.89 5.05 4.00
N ASN A 463 0.91 4.79 3.14
CA ASN A 463 -0.46 4.51 3.58
C ASN A 463 -0.53 3.20 4.38
N ILE A 464 0.20 2.16 3.98
CA ILE A 464 0.27 0.88 4.70
C ILE A 464 0.82 1.08 6.11
N VAL A 465 2.00 1.71 6.22
CA VAL A 465 2.66 2.02 7.49
C VAL A 465 1.74 2.82 8.42
N GLN A 466 1.08 3.84 7.89
CA GLN A 466 0.14 4.68 8.66
C GLN A 466 -1.10 3.89 9.11
N THR A 467 -1.60 2.98 8.28
CA THR A 467 -2.77 2.13 8.62
C THR A 467 -2.43 1.12 9.70
N VAL A 468 -1.22 0.56 9.67
CA VAL A 468 -0.71 -0.36 10.70
C VAL A 468 -0.40 0.39 12.01
N GLY A 469 -0.13 1.70 11.93
CA GLY A 469 0.22 2.53 13.08
C GLY A 469 1.71 2.45 13.44
N LEU A 470 2.57 2.15 12.46
CA LEU A 470 4.01 2.22 12.64
C LEU A 470 4.49 3.67 12.51
N ASP A 471 5.27 4.14 13.48
CA ASP A 471 5.89 5.46 13.47
C ASP A 471 7.11 5.49 12.53
N LEU A 472 6.86 5.43 11.23
CA LEU A 472 7.89 5.56 10.19
C LEU A 472 7.62 6.78 9.32
N TYR A 473 8.68 7.34 8.75
CA TYR A 473 8.60 8.55 7.97
C TYR A 473 8.93 8.30 6.50
N LEU A 474 7.98 8.65 5.63
CA LEU A 474 8.13 8.63 4.18
C LEU A 474 7.58 9.92 3.57
N PHE A 475 8.35 10.48 2.64
CA PHE A 475 7.97 11.69 1.91
C PHE A 475 7.86 11.39 0.40
N PRO A 476 6.69 10.90 -0.07
CA PRO A 476 6.42 10.72 -1.49
C PRO A 476 6.13 12.09 -2.11
N TYR A 477 7.18 12.82 -2.48
CA TYR A 477 7.05 14.06 -3.25
C TYR A 477 6.38 13.77 -4.59
N ARG A 478 5.62 14.74 -5.13
CA ARG A 478 4.80 14.52 -6.31
C ARG A 478 5.59 14.79 -7.60
N VAL A 479 5.47 13.87 -8.56
CA VAL A 479 6.05 13.98 -9.90
C VAL A 479 4.95 13.79 -10.92
N VAL A 480 4.92 14.66 -11.93
CA VAL A 480 4.00 14.55 -13.06
C VAL A 480 4.78 14.75 -14.36
N ALA A 481 4.69 13.77 -15.25
CA ALA A 481 5.16 13.89 -16.62
C ALA A 481 4.15 14.71 -17.41
N THR A 482 4.59 15.83 -18.01
CA THR A 482 3.71 16.77 -18.71
C THR A 482 3.75 16.60 -20.23
N ALA A 483 4.84 16.06 -20.76
CA ALA A 483 5.03 15.71 -22.16
C ALA A 483 6.14 14.63 -22.27
N PRO A 484 6.38 14.04 -23.46
CA PRO A 484 7.53 13.15 -23.66
C PRO A 484 8.83 13.86 -23.28
N GLY A 485 9.64 13.21 -22.44
CA GLY A 485 10.87 13.77 -21.89
C GLY A 485 10.68 14.99 -20.97
N CYS A 486 9.46 15.42 -20.65
CA CYS A 486 9.24 16.60 -19.81
C CYS A 486 8.48 16.23 -18.53
N GLY A 487 8.87 16.85 -17.43
CA GLY A 487 8.25 16.59 -16.14
C GLY A 487 8.36 17.74 -15.15
N VAL A 488 7.42 17.77 -14.22
CA VAL A 488 7.41 18.68 -13.08
C VAL A 488 7.58 17.86 -11.82
N ILE A 489 8.62 18.16 -11.06
CA ILE A 489 9.00 17.45 -9.83
C ILE A 489 8.85 18.41 -8.66
N GLU A 490 8.07 18.03 -7.66
CA GLU A 490 7.99 18.76 -6.40
C GLU A 490 9.33 18.69 -5.65
N CYS A 491 9.84 19.84 -5.19
CA CYS A 491 11.00 19.85 -4.32
C CYS A 491 10.62 19.51 -2.89
N VAL A 492 11.43 18.68 -2.26
CA VAL A 492 11.33 18.41 -0.82
C VAL A 492 11.59 19.72 -0.05
N PRO A 493 10.64 20.18 0.78
CA PRO A 493 10.78 21.44 1.49
C PRO A 493 11.88 21.35 2.55
N ASN A 494 12.63 22.43 2.73
CA ASN A 494 13.65 22.58 3.77
C ASN A 494 14.73 21.47 3.79
N ALA A 495 14.97 20.81 2.66
CA ALA A 495 15.95 19.74 2.55
C ALA A 495 17.16 20.14 1.70
N LYS A 496 18.31 19.54 2.02
CA LYS A 496 19.56 19.66 1.23
C LYS A 496 20.11 18.28 0.96
N SER A 497 20.74 18.08 -0.20
CA SER A 497 21.44 16.82 -0.48
C SER A 497 22.68 16.69 0.40
N ARG A 498 23.07 15.45 0.73
CA ARG A 498 24.28 15.17 1.50
C ARG A 498 25.54 15.70 0.81
N ASP A 499 25.59 15.61 -0.52
CA ASP A 499 26.65 16.18 -1.36
C ASP A 499 26.70 17.72 -1.24
N GLN A 500 25.55 18.41 -1.30
CA GLN A 500 25.50 19.86 -1.13
C GLN A 500 25.94 20.28 0.27
N LEU A 501 25.55 19.53 1.31
CA LEU A 501 26.01 19.76 2.68
C LEU A 501 27.54 19.59 2.79
N GLY A 502 28.08 18.51 2.22
CA GLY A 502 29.53 18.27 2.20
C GLY A 502 30.31 19.42 1.56
N ARG A 503 29.89 19.89 0.38
CA ARG A 503 30.57 21.01 -0.31
C ARG A 503 30.44 22.35 0.42
N GLN A 504 29.32 22.59 1.12
CA GLN A 504 29.08 23.87 1.82
C GLN A 504 29.79 23.96 3.17
N THR A 505 29.98 22.83 3.84
CA THR A 505 30.39 22.81 5.25
C THR A 505 31.69 22.06 5.51
N ASP A 506 32.18 21.27 4.54
CA ASP A 506 33.38 20.43 4.62
C ASP A 506 33.41 19.48 5.83
N ILE A 507 32.22 19.11 6.34
CA ILE A 507 32.04 18.21 7.47
C ILE A 507 31.20 16.98 7.11
N GLY A 508 31.37 15.92 7.90
CA GLY A 508 30.59 14.68 7.83
C GLY A 508 29.13 14.87 8.25
N MET A 509 28.28 13.89 7.97
CA MET A 509 26.85 13.96 8.34
C MET A 509 26.68 14.00 9.87
N TYR A 510 27.46 13.24 10.63
CA TYR A 510 27.39 13.22 12.08
C TYR A 510 27.83 14.55 12.71
N GLU A 511 28.91 15.14 12.22
CA GLU A 511 29.38 16.46 12.67
C GLU A 511 28.36 17.56 12.31
N TYR A 512 27.67 17.44 11.17
CA TYR A 512 26.56 18.33 10.83
C TYR A 512 25.42 18.23 11.86
N PHE A 513 25.08 17.03 12.30
CA PHE A 513 24.08 16.81 13.36
C PHE A 513 24.52 17.47 14.68
N LEU A 514 25.77 17.28 15.09
CA LEU A 514 26.31 17.92 16.30
C LEU A 514 26.29 19.45 16.19
N LYS A 515 26.70 20.01 15.05
CA LYS A 515 26.73 21.46 14.83
C LYS A 515 25.33 22.09 14.82
N LYS A 516 24.34 21.37 14.30
CA LYS A 516 22.98 21.91 14.10
C LYS A 516 22.07 21.68 15.29
N TYR A 517 22.15 20.51 15.93
CA TYR A 517 21.25 20.08 16.99
C TYR A 517 21.93 20.02 18.37
N GLY A 518 23.25 20.23 18.44
CA GLY A 518 24.02 20.17 19.68
C GLY A 518 24.53 18.76 20.00
N ASP A 519 25.03 18.58 21.22
CA ASP A 519 25.57 17.29 21.67
C ASP A 519 24.48 16.20 21.76
N GLU A 520 24.88 14.94 21.81
CA GLU A 520 23.93 13.82 21.82
C GLU A 520 22.95 13.83 23.00
N SER A 521 23.28 14.52 24.10
CA SER A 521 22.42 14.63 25.28
C SER A 521 21.31 15.68 25.12
N THR A 522 21.38 16.55 24.10
CA THR A 522 20.37 17.60 23.90
C THR A 522 19.05 17.02 23.40
N LYS A 523 17.96 17.72 23.72
CA LYS A 523 16.62 17.31 23.27
C LYS A 523 16.51 17.39 21.75
N GLU A 524 17.11 18.42 21.16
CA GLU A 524 17.12 18.68 19.73
C GLU A 524 17.83 17.56 18.98
N PHE A 525 19.00 17.11 19.46
CA PHE A 525 19.73 16.00 18.85
C PHE A 525 18.94 14.70 18.96
N GLN A 526 18.35 14.40 20.12
CA GLN A 526 17.56 13.17 20.30
C GLN A 526 16.31 13.16 19.41
N ASN A 527 15.64 14.30 19.24
CA ASN A 527 14.53 14.43 18.30
C ASN A 527 14.97 14.23 16.85
N ALA A 528 16.07 14.86 16.44
CA ALA A 528 16.60 14.70 15.09
C ALA A 528 17.08 13.26 14.82
N ARG A 529 17.74 12.63 15.80
CA ARG A 529 18.12 11.20 15.77
C ARG A 529 16.89 10.30 15.64
N ARG A 530 15.82 10.59 16.37
CA ARG A 530 14.55 9.85 16.28
C ARG A 530 13.99 9.90 14.87
N ASN A 531 13.87 11.10 14.31
CA ASN A 531 13.40 11.35 12.95
C ASN A 531 14.30 10.68 11.90
N PHE A 532 15.62 10.73 12.10
CA PHE A 532 16.60 10.06 11.26
C PHE A 532 16.41 8.54 11.27
N VAL A 533 16.30 7.92 12.44
CA VAL A 533 16.08 6.45 12.56
C VAL A 533 14.77 6.03 11.89
N MET A 534 13.68 6.76 12.12
CA MET A 534 12.36 6.46 11.55
C MET A 534 12.34 6.52 10.02
N SER A 535 12.92 7.57 9.46
CA SER A 535 13.02 7.74 8.01
C SER A 535 14.01 6.77 7.38
N MET A 536 15.15 6.53 8.02
CA MET A 536 16.18 5.60 7.55
C MET A 536 15.66 4.16 7.51
N ALA A 537 14.90 3.72 8.52
CA ALA A 537 14.29 2.39 8.53
C ALA A 537 13.32 2.21 7.35
N ALA A 538 12.45 3.19 7.14
CA ALA A 538 11.46 3.16 6.06
C ALA A 538 12.12 3.12 4.67
N TYR A 539 13.06 4.03 4.40
CA TYR A 539 13.76 4.09 3.10
C TYR A 539 14.71 2.92 2.88
N SER A 540 15.26 2.30 3.94
CA SER A 540 16.07 1.08 3.82
C SER A 540 15.24 -0.10 3.32
N VAL A 541 14.06 -0.31 3.91
CA VAL A 541 13.15 -1.40 3.52
C VAL A 541 12.60 -1.18 2.11
N ILE A 542 12.21 0.06 1.78
CA ILE A 542 11.77 0.39 0.42
C ILE A 542 12.91 0.22 -0.59
N GLY A 543 14.12 0.68 -0.25
CA GLY A 543 15.32 0.51 -1.08
C GLY A 543 15.57 -0.95 -1.41
N PHE A 544 15.43 -1.82 -0.40
CA PHE A 544 15.53 -3.27 -0.54
C PHE A 544 14.39 -3.85 -1.40
N LEU A 545 13.12 -3.50 -1.14
CA LEU A 545 11.97 -4.07 -1.86
C LEU A 545 11.92 -3.64 -3.33
N LEU A 546 12.25 -2.39 -3.63
CA LEU A 546 12.24 -1.83 -4.98
C LEU A 546 13.57 -2.02 -5.72
N GLN A 547 14.59 -2.58 -5.04
CA GLN A 547 15.93 -2.76 -5.56
C GLN A 547 16.50 -1.45 -6.16
N ILE A 548 16.35 -0.36 -5.41
CA ILE A 548 16.79 0.97 -5.84
C ILE A 548 18.32 1.01 -5.83
N LYS A 549 18.91 1.33 -6.99
CA LYS A 549 20.36 1.43 -7.18
C LYS A 549 20.82 2.89 -7.24
N ASP A 550 22.12 3.13 -7.40
CA ASP A 550 22.71 4.47 -7.50
C ASP A 550 22.43 5.37 -6.28
N ARG A 551 22.49 4.80 -5.07
CA ARG A 551 22.30 5.55 -3.81
C ARG A 551 23.60 6.24 -3.39
N HIS A 552 23.94 7.31 -4.09
CA HIS A 552 25.07 8.19 -3.76
C HIS A 552 24.64 9.44 -2.97
N ASN A 553 25.60 10.21 -2.44
CA ASN A 553 25.36 11.39 -1.59
C ASN A 553 24.53 12.52 -2.26
N GLY A 554 24.38 12.49 -3.58
CA GLY A 554 23.53 13.44 -4.32
C GLY A 554 22.04 13.07 -4.25
N ASN A 555 21.74 11.78 -4.15
CA ASN A 555 20.38 11.22 -4.17
C ASN A 555 19.80 11.01 -2.76
N ILE A 556 20.56 11.42 -1.74
CA ILE A 556 20.18 11.36 -0.34
C ILE A 556 20.06 12.78 0.19
N MET A 557 18.85 13.16 0.56
CA MET A 557 18.55 14.44 1.18
C MET A 557 18.39 14.32 2.69
N LEU A 558 18.71 15.40 3.39
CA LEU A 558 18.47 15.59 4.81
C LEU A 558 17.68 16.88 5.02
N ASP A 559 16.55 16.79 5.71
CA ASP A 559 15.71 17.94 6.01
C ASP A 559 16.14 18.70 7.29
N THR A 560 15.39 19.74 7.65
CA THR A 560 15.68 20.54 8.84
C THR A 560 15.40 19.85 10.17
N GLU A 561 14.62 18.78 10.16
CA GLU A 561 14.17 18.04 11.35
C GLU A 561 14.94 16.74 11.56
N GLY A 562 15.82 16.37 10.63
CA GLY A 562 16.67 15.19 10.72
C GLY A 562 16.18 14.00 9.89
N HIS A 563 15.13 14.13 9.09
CA HIS A 563 14.67 13.04 8.22
C HIS A 563 15.59 12.86 7.01
N ILE A 564 15.93 11.60 6.73
CA ILE A 564 16.56 11.21 5.47
C ILE A 564 15.49 10.96 4.41
N ILE A 565 15.69 11.50 3.20
CA ILE A 565 14.75 11.37 2.10
C ILE A 565 15.54 10.98 0.85
N HIS A 566 15.17 9.84 0.24
CA HIS A 566 15.75 9.43 -1.04
C HIS A 566 15.05 10.17 -2.18
N ILE A 567 15.85 10.64 -3.14
CA ILE A 567 15.37 11.25 -4.39
C ILE A 567 16.01 10.54 -5.59
N ASP A 568 15.51 10.83 -6.79
CA ASP A 568 15.99 10.29 -8.06
C ASP A 568 15.94 8.75 -8.09
N PHE A 569 14.86 8.19 -8.61
CA PHE A 569 14.58 6.76 -8.70
C PHE A 569 14.75 6.21 -10.12
N GLY A 570 15.60 6.86 -10.94
CA GLY A 570 15.91 6.45 -12.30
C GLY A 570 16.54 5.05 -12.44
N PHE A 571 16.90 4.39 -11.33
CA PHE A 571 17.42 3.01 -11.30
C PHE A 571 16.68 2.16 -10.26
N MET A 572 15.69 1.38 -10.70
CA MET A 572 14.87 0.47 -9.88
C MET A 572 14.71 -0.91 -10.55
N PHE A 573 14.33 -1.94 -9.79
CA PHE A 573 14.11 -3.32 -10.27
C PHE A 573 15.29 -3.88 -11.09
N GLU A 574 16.49 -3.87 -10.49
CA GLU A 574 17.74 -4.40 -11.09
C GLU A 574 18.29 -3.62 -12.29
N SER A 575 17.71 -2.47 -12.65
CA SER A 575 18.41 -1.53 -13.53
C SER A 575 19.55 -0.84 -12.76
N SER A 576 20.78 -0.93 -13.26
CA SER A 576 21.93 -0.21 -12.68
C SER A 576 22.65 0.65 -13.73
N PRO A 577 23.28 1.76 -13.31
CA PRO A 577 24.23 2.45 -14.17
C PRO A 577 25.34 1.47 -14.60
N GLY A 578 25.68 1.43 -15.89
CA GLY A 578 26.83 0.67 -16.39
C GLY A 578 26.63 -0.84 -16.62
N GLY A 579 25.40 -1.36 -16.59
CA GLY A 579 25.09 -2.72 -17.04
C GLY A 579 25.25 -3.83 -15.99
N ASN A 580 24.45 -3.74 -14.90
CA ASN A 580 24.23 -4.79 -13.89
C ASN A 580 25.51 -5.41 -13.32
N LEU A 581 26.42 -4.55 -12.85
CA LEU A 581 27.69 -4.95 -12.24
C LEU A 581 27.53 -5.62 -10.86
N GLY A 582 26.36 -5.56 -10.23
CA GLY A 582 26.02 -6.34 -9.02
C GLY A 582 26.83 -6.01 -7.75
N PHE A 583 27.64 -4.95 -7.73
CA PHE A 583 28.49 -4.59 -6.58
C PHE A 583 27.83 -3.67 -5.55
N GLU A 584 26.63 -3.14 -5.83
CA GLU A 584 25.98 -2.20 -4.94
C GLU A 584 25.25 -2.90 -3.79
N PRO A 585 25.44 -2.44 -2.53
CA PRO A 585 24.74 -3.01 -1.39
C PRO A 585 23.24 -2.74 -1.49
N ASP A 586 22.42 -3.70 -1.04
CA ASP A 586 20.96 -3.58 -1.11
C ASP A 586 20.40 -2.47 -0.21
N ILE A 587 21.12 -2.14 0.87
CA ILE A 587 20.81 -1.04 1.78
C ILE A 587 22.03 -0.13 1.89
N LYS A 588 21.84 1.17 1.63
CA LYS A 588 22.89 2.17 1.76
C LYS A 588 23.05 2.59 3.23
N LEU A 589 23.91 1.89 3.96
CA LEU A 589 24.24 2.23 5.34
C LEU A 589 25.72 2.61 5.45
N THR A 590 26.02 3.89 5.73
CA THR A 590 27.40 4.38 5.86
C THR A 590 27.81 4.54 7.32
N ASP A 591 29.11 4.58 7.59
CA ASP A 591 29.64 4.77 8.95
C ASP A 591 29.12 6.04 9.62
N GLU A 592 29.00 7.15 8.87
CA GLU A 592 28.44 8.40 9.39
C GLU A 592 26.97 8.24 9.84
N MET A 593 26.18 7.44 9.12
CA MET A 593 24.79 7.15 9.50
C MET A 593 24.72 6.28 10.75
N VAL A 594 25.63 5.31 10.87
CA VAL A 594 25.74 4.46 12.07
C VAL A 594 26.21 5.27 13.28
N MET A 595 27.10 6.24 13.09
CA MET A 595 27.53 7.17 14.16
C MET A 595 26.35 7.97 14.71
N ILE A 596 25.45 8.47 13.86
CA ILE A 596 24.21 9.13 14.31
C ILE A 596 23.35 8.20 15.17
N MET A 597 23.37 6.89 14.87
CA MET A 597 22.66 5.85 15.63
C MET A 597 23.44 5.32 16.86
N GLY A 598 24.53 5.98 17.26
CA GLY A 598 25.33 5.63 18.45
C GLY A 598 26.60 4.84 18.15
N GLY A 599 26.98 4.69 16.88
CA GLY A 599 28.28 4.19 16.43
C GLY A 599 28.55 2.70 16.66
N LYS A 600 27.64 1.98 17.31
CA LYS A 600 27.76 0.55 17.64
C LYS A 600 26.46 -0.17 17.35
N MET A 601 26.55 -1.43 16.92
CA MET A 601 25.36 -2.25 16.64
C MET A 601 24.56 -2.57 17.91
N GLU A 602 25.21 -2.60 19.07
CA GLU A 602 24.55 -2.85 20.35
C GLU A 602 23.84 -1.61 20.92
N ALA A 603 24.06 -0.44 20.32
CA ALA A 603 23.48 0.81 20.79
C ALA A 603 21.94 0.77 20.67
N ALA A 604 21.25 1.35 21.65
CA ALA A 604 19.79 1.37 21.68
C ALA A 604 19.15 1.96 20.40
N PRO A 605 19.67 3.06 19.80
CA PRO A 605 19.10 3.60 18.56
C PRO A 605 19.30 2.67 17.35
N PHE A 606 20.43 1.97 17.25
CA PHE A 606 20.68 1.01 16.17
C PHE A 606 19.81 -0.25 16.29
N LYS A 607 19.61 -0.75 17.52
CA LYS A 607 18.66 -1.85 17.78
C LYS A 607 17.24 -1.44 17.41
N TRP A 608 16.83 -0.24 17.77
CA TRP A 608 15.52 0.28 17.42
C TRP A 608 15.34 0.47 15.90
N PHE A 609 16.35 0.97 15.20
CA PHE A 609 16.38 0.98 13.73
C PHE A 609 16.16 -0.43 13.16
N SER A 610 16.87 -1.43 13.69
CA SER A 610 16.77 -2.82 13.23
C SER A 610 15.38 -3.41 13.48
N ASP A 611 14.80 -3.17 14.66
CA ASP A 611 13.43 -3.59 14.99
C ASP A 611 12.40 -2.95 14.03
N LEU A 612 12.53 -1.65 13.77
CA LEU A 612 11.68 -0.91 12.85
C LEU A 612 11.80 -1.42 11.41
N CYS A 613 13.00 -1.76 10.93
CA CYS A 613 13.20 -2.34 9.60
C CYS A 613 12.45 -3.67 9.44
N VAL A 614 12.53 -4.55 10.45
CA VAL A 614 11.81 -5.83 10.40
C VAL A 614 10.29 -5.60 10.47
N GLN A 615 9.82 -4.74 11.37
CA GLN A 615 8.40 -4.40 11.47
C GLN A 615 7.85 -3.75 10.21
N ALA A 616 8.64 -2.93 9.52
CA ALA A 616 8.24 -2.30 8.26
C ALA A 616 8.20 -3.29 7.08
N TYR A 617 8.99 -4.36 7.15
CA TYR A 617 9.03 -5.41 6.13
C TYR A 617 7.85 -6.39 6.26
N LEU A 618 7.45 -6.69 7.49
CA LEU A 618 6.26 -7.49 7.82
C LEU A 618 4.98 -6.74 7.45
#